data_AF-A0A2G9UYM1-F1
#
_entry.id   AF-A0A2G9UYM1-F1
#
_cell.length_a   1.000
_cell.length_b   1.000
_cell.length_c   1.000
_cell.angle_alpha   90.00
_cell.angle_beta   90.00
_cell.angle_gamma   90.00
#
_symmetry.space_group_name_H-M   'P 1'
#
loop_
_entity.id
_entity.type
_entity.pdbx_description
1 polymer ?
#
loop_
_entity_poly.entity_id
_entity_poly.type
_entity_poly.pdbx_seq_one_letter_code
_entity_poly.pdbx_strand_id
1 'polypeptide(L)'
;MQSVIWPSFYQCYSTYLASWLEPAWCSATYFSKYEDFTDWGECGSGDLPAASERKLFRAWFGLGELLAILLQTDKIIECRPAIRNDWNSYSRAMGTAQHNPAQFGVTVEEIRPLITTIATVDAQVMAGNGLRNCYEQSYGELDDDKKFAARMRAAIIEIYNQWERAAVSDMPDKYRLMVIVSLFVFFQLHFAISDNKLGRIIWKSHKKIMAFHMIGDILWIPCEFLMREVPAIVNAVDKKSVQLVRHVRETLMVEQSDGMLEEAVSYVPSAEEWQSKMRAEVRRQEPRDAAASLAVAELMLKGARIADVMCSLLRIVLNSYTGPIRMSKAKAYKMFTVIENIKAISHTFAESRRVLLECCQMACLQWRCHSLALIDRARLSARESGDLHRAAAFHIAIQCLLGSGSAGNRAPTSNSLLCVDPRGCTELMVDGFGHLSELGLTWAKFTHNFATFFSESRCRLAVCGVALEIAQYKHFTMAVSDCIRYVKKSKINIQVDRFRAEMVELIKKGFLFPLCAAIENDLRILSHQHLVIDERDKPSEEQLEFYKEILIDPEIRLLGVVINISGSCCV
;
A
#
# COMPACT_ATOMS: atom_id res chain seq x y z
N MET A 1 -7.22 38.71 -16.01
CA MET A 1 -7.99 37.74 -15.19
C MET A 1 -7.62 36.30 -15.53
N GLN A 2 -6.32 36.05 -15.77
CA GLN A 2 -5.75 34.84 -16.38
C GLN A 2 -4.63 34.22 -15.53
N SER A 3 -4.41 34.66 -14.28
CA SER A 3 -3.24 34.29 -13.49
C SER A 3 -3.51 33.54 -12.18
N VAL A 4 -4.76 33.14 -11.89
CA VAL A 4 -5.12 32.62 -10.55
C VAL A 4 -5.76 31.21 -10.55
N ILE A 5 -6.26 30.71 -11.68
CA ILE A 5 -7.08 29.47 -11.69
C ILE A 5 -6.36 28.26 -12.31
N TRP A 6 -5.41 28.49 -13.22
CA TRP A 6 -4.72 27.43 -13.96
C TRP A 6 -3.62 26.67 -13.18
N PRO A 7 -2.85 27.27 -12.25
CA PRO A 7 -1.87 26.51 -11.46
C PRO A 7 -2.53 25.52 -10.50
N SER A 8 -3.73 25.82 -10.00
CA SER A 8 -4.38 25.01 -8.95
C SER A 8 -4.93 23.67 -9.45
N PHE A 9 -5.34 23.58 -10.72
CA PHE A 9 -5.93 22.35 -11.28
C PHE A 9 -4.85 21.37 -11.76
N TYR A 10 -3.82 21.85 -12.46
CA TYR A 10 -2.70 21.03 -12.93
C TYR A 10 -1.84 20.52 -11.77
N GLN A 11 -1.66 21.34 -10.73
CA GLN A 11 -0.85 20.98 -9.57
C GLN A 11 -1.62 20.10 -8.57
N CYS A 12 -2.95 20.16 -8.51
CA CYS A 12 -3.76 19.23 -7.73
C CYS A 12 -3.78 17.83 -8.36
N TYR A 13 -3.97 17.72 -9.68
CA TYR A 13 -4.03 16.43 -10.40
C TYR A 13 -2.65 15.80 -10.61
N SER A 14 -1.63 16.61 -10.96
CA SER A 14 -0.25 16.13 -11.11
C SER A 14 0.36 15.70 -9.78
N THR A 15 -0.01 16.32 -8.64
CA THR A 15 0.49 15.90 -7.33
C THR A 15 -0.28 14.70 -6.77
N TYR A 16 -1.60 14.60 -7.01
CA TYR A 16 -2.38 13.40 -6.68
C TYR A 16 -2.00 12.18 -7.54
N LEU A 17 -1.53 12.36 -8.76
CA LEU A 17 -0.94 11.27 -9.54
C LEU A 17 0.53 11.04 -9.16
N ALA A 18 1.37 12.07 -9.00
CA ALA A 18 2.80 11.90 -8.75
C ALA A 18 3.15 11.39 -7.33
N SER A 19 2.39 11.74 -6.28
CA SER A 19 2.67 11.23 -4.92
C SER A 19 2.20 9.78 -4.70
N TRP A 20 1.31 9.31 -5.58
CA TRP A 20 0.68 7.99 -5.52
C TRP A 20 1.23 7.03 -6.57
N LEU A 21 1.65 7.58 -7.71
CA LEU A 21 2.47 6.89 -8.69
C LEU A 21 3.92 6.81 -8.25
N GLU A 22 4.42 7.47 -7.20
CA GLU A 22 5.83 7.35 -6.75
C GLU A 22 6.39 5.90 -6.71
N PRO A 23 5.62 4.85 -6.34
CA PRO A 23 6.05 3.46 -6.48
C PRO A 23 6.07 2.95 -7.94
N ALA A 24 5.05 3.28 -8.72
CA ALA A 24 4.91 2.90 -10.14
C ALA A 24 5.83 3.71 -11.09
N TRP A 25 6.10 4.97 -10.76
CA TRP A 25 7.03 5.90 -11.38
C TRP A 25 8.45 5.65 -10.92
N CYS A 26 8.73 5.14 -9.72
CA CYS A 26 10.06 4.56 -9.45
C CYS A 26 10.34 3.41 -10.43
N SER A 27 9.35 2.57 -10.75
CA SER A 27 9.51 1.54 -11.80
C SER A 27 9.55 2.13 -13.23
N ALA A 28 8.80 3.19 -13.54
CA ALA A 28 8.72 3.79 -14.88
C ALA A 28 9.84 4.81 -15.21
N THR A 29 10.35 5.56 -14.23
CA THR A 29 11.55 6.42 -14.40
C THR A 29 12.84 5.61 -14.54
N TYR A 30 12.81 4.32 -14.15
CA TYR A 30 13.86 3.37 -14.51
C TYR A 30 13.83 2.97 -15.99
N PHE A 31 12.69 3.09 -16.68
CA PHE A 31 12.56 2.82 -18.12
C PHE A 31 12.92 4.04 -18.99
N SER A 32 12.64 5.26 -18.54
CA SER A 32 12.91 6.51 -19.28
C SER A 32 14.40 6.86 -19.45
N LYS A 33 15.33 6.17 -18.76
CA LYS A 33 16.78 6.42 -18.87
C LYS A 33 17.49 5.55 -19.92
N TYR A 34 16.76 4.81 -20.74
CA TYR A 34 17.30 3.86 -21.73
C TYR A 34 16.95 4.25 -23.18
N GLU A 35 17.02 5.53 -23.54
CA GLU A 35 16.96 5.96 -24.95
C GLU A 35 18.33 5.89 -25.67
N ASP A 36 19.45 5.69 -24.95
CA ASP A 36 20.79 5.63 -25.53
C ASP A 36 21.39 4.20 -25.58
N PHE A 37 20.63 3.23 -26.10
CA PHE A 37 21.16 1.90 -26.45
C PHE A 37 20.69 1.49 -27.85
N THR A 38 20.95 2.35 -28.84
CA THR A 38 20.71 2.08 -30.27
C THR A 38 21.84 1.30 -30.96
N ASP A 39 22.84 0.82 -30.22
CA ASP A 39 24.03 0.16 -30.79
C ASP A 39 24.17 -1.32 -30.37
N TRP A 40 23.06 -2.05 -30.34
CA TRP A 40 23.11 -3.49 -30.48
C TRP A 40 23.04 -3.78 -31.97
N GLY A 41 24.21 -3.90 -32.60
CA GLY A 41 24.34 -4.35 -33.99
C GLY A 41 23.45 -5.56 -34.23
N GLU A 42 22.81 -5.58 -35.40
CA GLU A 42 21.86 -6.57 -35.88
C GLU A 42 22.33 -8.00 -35.55
N CYS A 43 21.92 -8.51 -34.39
CA CYS A 43 22.18 -9.87 -33.98
C CYS A 43 21.08 -10.69 -34.63
N GLY A 44 21.45 -11.42 -35.69
CA GLY A 44 20.52 -12.23 -36.47
C GLY A 44 19.72 -13.17 -35.57
N SER A 45 18.49 -13.48 -35.97
CA SER A 45 17.53 -14.32 -35.27
C SER A 45 18.00 -15.75 -34.94
N GLY A 46 19.25 -16.11 -35.26
CA GLY A 46 19.87 -17.40 -35.00
C GLY A 46 20.79 -17.47 -33.78
N ASP A 47 21.22 -16.35 -33.18
CA ASP A 47 22.34 -16.35 -32.22
C ASP A 47 21.95 -16.61 -30.74
N LEU A 48 20.65 -16.73 -30.45
CA LEU A 48 20.13 -17.11 -29.12
C LEU A 48 19.08 -18.23 -29.22
N PRO A 49 19.48 -19.47 -29.55
CA PRO A 49 18.57 -20.59 -29.84
C PRO A 49 17.62 -21.04 -28.69
N ALA A 50 17.55 -20.32 -27.57
CA ALA A 50 16.60 -20.57 -26.48
C ALA A 50 15.99 -19.27 -25.89
N ALA A 51 16.17 -18.10 -26.53
CA ALA A 51 15.59 -16.85 -26.00
C ALA A 51 14.05 -16.90 -25.97
N SER A 52 13.44 -17.55 -26.95
CA SER A 52 11.98 -17.74 -27.07
C SER A 52 11.39 -18.67 -26.00
N GLU A 53 12.21 -19.54 -25.40
CA GLU A 53 11.82 -20.49 -24.35
C GLU A 53 11.91 -19.92 -22.93
N ARG A 54 12.40 -18.68 -22.79
CA ARG A 54 12.55 -18.04 -21.47
C ARG A 54 11.19 -17.75 -20.85
N LYS A 55 11.04 -18.05 -19.56
CA LYS A 55 9.79 -17.81 -18.81
C LYS A 55 9.42 -16.33 -18.66
N LEU A 56 10.37 -15.39 -18.83
CA LEU A 56 10.18 -13.93 -18.77
C LEU A 56 9.30 -13.45 -17.60
N PHE A 57 9.45 -14.09 -16.44
CA PHE A 57 8.55 -13.92 -15.30
C PHE A 57 8.34 -12.47 -14.87
N ARG A 58 9.40 -11.65 -14.83
CA ARG A 58 9.30 -10.23 -14.48
C ARG A 58 8.54 -9.39 -15.51
N ALA A 59 8.62 -9.73 -16.80
CA ALA A 59 7.85 -9.03 -17.82
C ALA A 59 6.36 -9.31 -17.66
N TRP A 60 5.98 -10.57 -17.40
CA TRP A 60 4.59 -10.95 -17.11
C TRP A 60 4.06 -10.30 -15.85
N PHE A 61 4.86 -10.28 -14.79
CA PHE A 61 4.49 -9.61 -13.55
C PHE A 61 4.30 -8.11 -13.76
N GLY A 62 5.25 -7.45 -14.43
CA GLY A 62 5.16 -6.02 -14.75
C GLY A 62 3.96 -5.66 -15.63
N LEU A 63 3.59 -6.52 -16.60
CA LEU A 63 2.35 -6.37 -17.35
C LEU A 63 1.12 -6.44 -16.42
N GLY A 64 1.08 -7.41 -15.52
CA GLY A 64 0.01 -7.52 -14.54
C GLY A 64 -0.06 -6.32 -13.59
N GLU A 65 1.07 -5.72 -13.22
CA GLU A 65 1.12 -4.46 -12.45
C GLU A 65 0.50 -3.29 -13.22
N LEU A 66 0.83 -3.14 -14.51
CA LEU A 66 0.22 -2.12 -15.36
C LEU A 66 -1.30 -2.30 -15.46
N LEU A 67 -1.76 -3.54 -15.67
CA LEU A 67 -3.20 -3.86 -15.70
C LEU A 67 -3.87 -3.57 -14.36
N ALA A 68 -3.21 -3.87 -13.25
CA ALA A 68 -3.72 -3.60 -11.91
C ALA A 68 -3.82 -2.09 -11.61
N ILE A 69 -2.92 -1.26 -12.15
CA ILE A 69 -2.99 0.21 -12.06
C ILE A 69 -4.21 0.73 -12.86
N LEU A 70 -4.47 0.19 -14.05
CA LEU A 70 -5.66 0.54 -14.82
C LEU A 70 -6.94 0.17 -14.06
N LEU A 71 -6.99 -1.04 -13.49
CA LEU A 71 -8.09 -1.50 -12.64
C LEU A 71 -8.33 -0.56 -11.46
N GLN A 72 -7.26 -0.16 -10.75
CA GLN A 72 -7.34 0.80 -9.65
C GLN A 72 -7.91 2.14 -10.09
N THR A 73 -7.42 2.67 -11.21
CA THR A 73 -7.86 3.96 -11.77
C THR A 73 -9.34 3.92 -12.13
N ASP A 74 -9.76 2.87 -12.84
CA ASP A 74 -11.17 2.64 -13.19
C ASP A 74 -12.05 2.60 -11.95
N LYS A 75 -11.61 1.89 -10.90
CA LYS A 75 -12.39 1.76 -9.67
C LYS A 75 -12.48 3.05 -8.87
N ILE A 76 -11.42 3.88 -8.87
CA ILE A 76 -11.48 5.23 -8.26
C ILE A 76 -12.55 6.07 -8.94
N ILE A 77 -12.55 6.09 -10.27
CA ILE A 77 -13.50 6.88 -11.07
C ILE A 77 -14.93 6.36 -10.89
N GLU A 78 -15.11 5.04 -10.88
CA GLU A 78 -16.39 4.37 -10.64
C GLU A 78 -16.97 4.72 -9.25
N CYS A 79 -16.13 4.69 -8.21
CA CYS A 79 -16.56 4.87 -6.81
C CYS A 79 -16.64 6.34 -6.35
N ARG A 80 -16.14 7.31 -7.14
CA ARG A 80 -16.11 8.73 -6.76
C ARG A 80 -16.86 9.59 -7.78
N PRO A 81 -18.21 9.67 -7.71
CA PRO A 81 -19.01 10.47 -8.64
C PRO A 81 -18.60 11.94 -8.71
N ALA A 82 -18.08 12.52 -7.63
CA ALA A 82 -17.59 13.89 -7.59
C ALA A 82 -16.50 14.17 -8.65
N ILE A 83 -15.54 13.25 -8.83
CA ILE A 83 -14.46 13.40 -9.82
C ILE A 83 -15.05 13.52 -11.24
N ARG A 84 -16.00 12.64 -11.56
CA ARG A 84 -16.68 12.65 -12.86
C ARG A 84 -17.55 13.91 -13.04
N ASN A 85 -18.25 14.35 -11.99
CA ASN A 85 -19.09 15.54 -12.03
C ASN A 85 -18.28 16.83 -12.21
N ASP A 86 -17.16 16.96 -11.51
CA ASP A 86 -16.27 18.11 -11.60
C ASP A 86 -15.60 18.17 -12.98
N TRP A 87 -15.14 17.02 -13.49
CA TRP A 87 -14.63 16.91 -14.85
C TRP A 87 -15.67 17.26 -15.91
N ASN A 88 -16.89 16.73 -15.81
CA ASN A 88 -17.98 17.06 -16.74
C ASN A 88 -18.33 18.55 -16.71
N SER A 89 -18.19 19.20 -15.56
CA SER A 89 -18.41 20.64 -15.43
C SER A 89 -17.27 21.44 -16.09
N TYR A 90 -16.03 21.02 -15.90
CA TYR A 90 -14.88 21.58 -16.59
C TYR A 90 -14.95 21.41 -18.12
N SER A 91 -15.24 20.20 -18.61
CA SER A 91 -15.37 19.91 -20.04
C SER A 91 -16.47 20.74 -20.71
N ARG A 92 -17.61 20.95 -20.03
CA ARG A 92 -18.68 21.86 -20.53
C ARG A 92 -18.23 23.32 -20.59
N ALA A 93 -17.49 23.79 -19.59
CA ALA A 93 -16.94 25.15 -19.60
C ALA A 93 -15.95 25.34 -20.76
N MET A 94 -15.11 24.34 -21.02
CA MET A 94 -14.17 24.36 -22.14
C MET A 94 -14.87 24.27 -23.51
N GLY A 95 -15.95 23.51 -23.62
CA GLY A 95 -16.81 23.52 -24.82
C GLY A 95 -17.41 24.91 -25.08
N THR A 96 -17.79 25.65 -24.03
CA THR A 96 -18.27 27.04 -24.17
C THR A 96 -17.15 27.95 -24.70
N ALA A 97 -15.92 27.80 -24.18
CA ALA A 97 -14.77 28.55 -24.67
C ALA A 97 -14.41 28.21 -26.13
N GLN A 98 -14.61 26.96 -26.55
CA GLN A 98 -14.43 26.55 -27.94
C GLN A 98 -15.45 27.22 -28.89
N HIS A 99 -16.71 27.37 -28.46
CA HIS A 99 -17.74 28.01 -29.26
C HIS A 99 -17.54 29.54 -29.38
N ASN A 100 -16.97 30.19 -28.35
CA ASN A 100 -16.72 31.64 -28.35
C ASN A 100 -15.28 32.00 -27.89
N PRO A 101 -14.22 31.63 -28.64
CA PRO A 101 -12.83 31.80 -28.20
C PRO A 101 -12.44 33.26 -27.95
N ALA A 102 -12.97 34.18 -28.77
CA ALA A 102 -12.67 35.61 -28.68
C ALA A 102 -13.04 36.22 -27.33
N GLN A 103 -14.07 35.71 -26.65
CA GLN A 103 -14.47 36.18 -25.31
C GLN A 103 -13.41 35.90 -24.24
N PHE A 104 -12.53 34.93 -24.49
CA PHE A 104 -11.46 34.50 -23.58
C PHE A 104 -10.07 34.96 -24.04
N GLY A 105 -10.00 35.79 -25.09
CA GLY A 105 -8.76 36.32 -25.63
C GLY A 105 -7.88 35.26 -26.30
N VAL A 106 -8.48 34.21 -26.86
CA VAL A 106 -7.77 33.13 -27.57
C VAL A 106 -8.40 32.88 -28.95
N THR A 107 -7.61 32.34 -29.87
CA THR A 107 -8.07 31.91 -31.20
C THR A 107 -8.60 30.47 -31.19
N VAL A 108 -9.32 30.07 -32.24
CA VAL A 108 -9.82 28.69 -32.41
C VAL A 108 -8.65 27.70 -32.50
N GLU A 109 -7.56 28.11 -33.13
CA GLU A 109 -6.35 27.32 -33.36
C GLU A 109 -5.61 27.07 -32.05
N GLU A 110 -5.54 28.07 -31.17
CA GLU A 110 -4.88 27.96 -29.86
C GLU A 110 -5.66 27.07 -28.88
N ILE A 111 -7.00 27.08 -28.94
CA ILE A 111 -7.83 26.28 -28.01
C ILE A 111 -8.01 24.83 -28.48
N ARG A 112 -7.87 24.55 -29.78
CA ARG A 112 -8.12 23.21 -30.37
C ARG A 112 -7.31 22.08 -29.73
N PRO A 113 -5.98 22.21 -29.51
CA PRO A 113 -5.20 21.14 -28.89
C PRO A 113 -5.71 20.77 -27.50
N LEU A 114 -6.09 21.78 -26.70
CA LEU A 114 -6.62 21.57 -25.37
C LEU A 114 -7.96 20.82 -25.40
N ILE A 115 -8.87 21.17 -26.32
CA ILE A 115 -10.14 20.44 -26.48
C ILE A 115 -9.89 18.99 -26.89
N THR A 116 -8.95 18.74 -27.81
CA THR A 116 -8.56 17.38 -28.19
C THR A 116 -8.01 16.61 -26.99
N THR A 117 -7.12 17.20 -26.19
CA THR A 117 -6.60 16.56 -24.97
C THR A 117 -7.72 16.25 -23.97
N ILE A 118 -8.67 17.16 -23.76
CA ILE A 118 -9.81 16.93 -22.88
C ILE A 118 -10.63 15.74 -23.37
N ALA A 119 -10.96 15.68 -24.67
CA ALA A 119 -11.68 14.55 -25.24
C ALA A 119 -10.91 13.22 -25.10
N THR A 120 -9.59 13.25 -25.26
CA THR A 120 -8.73 12.06 -25.06
C THR A 120 -8.75 11.59 -23.60
N VAL A 121 -8.60 12.51 -22.64
CA VAL A 121 -8.65 12.17 -21.20
C VAL A 121 -10.04 11.64 -20.81
N ASP A 122 -11.10 12.22 -21.39
CA ASP A 122 -12.47 11.76 -21.15
C ASP A 122 -12.66 10.31 -21.59
N ALA A 123 -12.26 10.00 -22.82
CA ALA A 123 -12.39 8.67 -23.41
C ALA A 123 -11.48 7.62 -22.77
N GLN A 124 -10.22 7.97 -22.47
CA GLN A 124 -9.22 7.00 -22.00
C GLN A 124 -9.24 6.80 -20.49
N VAL A 125 -9.59 7.83 -19.72
CA VAL A 125 -9.50 7.81 -18.25
C VAL A 125 -10.89 7.94 -17.63
N MET A 126 -11.60 9.04 -17.89
CA MET A 126 -12.83 9.37 -17.15
C MET A 126 -14.02 8.43 -17.44
N ALA A 127 -14.00 7.76 -18.58
CA ALA A 127 -14.90 6.66 -18.91
C ALA A 127 -14.83 5.51 -17.88
N GLY A 128 -13.67 5.32 -17.21
CA GLY A 128 -13.45 4.24 -16.24
C GLY A 128 -13.41 2.86 -16.89
N ASN A 129 -12.85 2.78 -18.10
CA ASN A 129 -12.73 1.56 -18.90
C ASN A 129 -11.28 1.28 -19.31
N GLY A 130 -10.28 1.82 -18.60
CA GLY A 130 -8.87 1.67 -18.94
C GLY A 130 -8.43 0.21 -19.05
N LEU A 131 -8.84 -0.65 -18.10
CA LEU A 131 -8.55 -2.08 -18.18
C LEU A 131 -9.27 -2.74 -19.36
N ARG A 132 -10.54 -2.38 -19.59
CA ARG A 132 -11.34 -2.92 -20.70
C ARG A 132 -10.75 -2.58 -22.05
N ASN A 133 -10.44 -1.30 -22.26
CA ASN A 133 -9.79 -0.83 -23.47
C ASN A 133 -8.48 -1.58 -23.73
N CYS A 134 -7.75 -1.96 -22.67
CA CYS A 134 -6.51 -2.71 -22.77
C CYS A 134 -6.72 -4.15 -23.29
N TYR A 135 -7.75 -4.87 -22.83
CA TYR A 135 -8.00 -6.24 -23.31
C TYR A 135 -8.84 -6.31 -24.60
N GLU A 136 -9.59 -5.26 -24.96
CA GLU A 136 -10.39 -5.19 -26.18
C GLU A 136 -9.64 -4.61 -27.39
N GLN A 137 -8.56 -3.86 -27.19
CA GLN A 137 -7.78 -3.33 -28.30
C GLN A 137 -7.02 -4.44 -29.05
N SER A 138 -6.85 -4.24 -30.35
CA SER A 138 -6.03 -5.11 -31.18
C SER A 138 -4.55 -4.77 -31.03
N TYR A 139 -3.72 -5.79 -30.90
CA TYR A 139 -2.26 -5.71 -30.90
C TYR A 139 -1.67 -6.37 -32.16
N GLY A 140 -2.48 -6.57 -33.21
CA GLY A 140 -2.05 -7.12 -34.48
C GLY A 140 -1.74 -8.61 -34.39
N GLU A 141 -0.53 -9.01 -34.78
CA GLU A 141 -0.12 -10.44 -34.80
C GLU A 141 -0.20 -11.13 -33.43
N LEU A 142 -0.17 -10.36 -32.34
CA LEU A 142 -0.27 -10.88 -30.99
C LEU A 142 -1.64 -11.51 -30.70
N ASP A 143 -2.71 -10.97 -31.28
CA ASP A 143 -4.10 -11.33 -30.97
C ASP A 143 -4.36 -12.83 -31.21
N ASP A 144 -3.69 -13.40 -32.21
CA ASP A 144 -3.80 -14.80 -32.62
C ASP A 144 -2.61 -15.69 -32.18
N ASP A 145 -1.62 -15.15 -31.45
CA ASP A 145 -0.43 -15.91 -31.03
C ASP A 145 -0.75 -16.88 -29.87
N LYS A 146 -1.17 -18.09 -30.25
CA LYS A 146 -1.43 -19.19 -29.33
C LYS A 146 -0.23 -19.58 -28.46
N LYS A 147 1.01 -19.41 -28.95
CA LYS A 147 2.21 -19.73 -28.17
C LYS A 147 2.43 -18.67 -27.11
N PHE A 148 2.21 -17.40 -27.43
CA PHE A 148 2.25 -16.30 -26.46
C PHE A 148 1.16 -16.47 -25.39
N ALA A 149 -0.08 -16.75 -25.79
CA ALA A 149 -1.18 -17.02 -24.88
C ALA A 149 -0.87 -18.20 -23.94
N ALA A 150 -0.32 -19.31 -24.46
CA ALA A 150 0.08 -20.45 -23.65
C ALA A 150 1.21 -20.12 -22.64
N ARG A 151 2.18 -19.28 -23.03
CA ARG A 151 3.23 -18.79 -22.13
C ARG A 151 2.67 -17.90 -21.03
N MET A 152 1.76 -16.98 -21.36
CA MET A 152 1.07 -16.15 -20.38
C MET A 152 0.31 -17.01 -19.37
N ARG A 153 -0.45 -17.99 -19.85
CA ARG A 153 -1.19 -18.95 -19.00
C ARG A 153 -0.26 -19.68 -18.02
N ALA A 154 0.88 -20.19 -18.51
CA ALA A 154 1.87 -20.86 -17.66
C ALA A 154 2.46 -19.92 -16.62
N ALA A 155 2.75 -18.67 -16.99
CA ALA A 155 3.23 -17.64 -16.07
C ALA A 155 2.18 -17.32 -14.99
N ILE A 156 0.91 -17.15 -15.35
CA ILE A 156 -0.18 -16.90 -14.37
C ILE A 156 -0.25 -18.03 -13.34
N ILE A 157 -0.19 -19.29 -13.78
CA ILE A 157 -0.20 -20.46 -12.89
C ILE A 157 0.99 -20.42 -11.93
N GLU A 158 2.19 -20.15 -12.46
CA GLU A 158 3.40 -20.10 -11.63
C GLU A 158 3.34 -18.96 -10.61
N ILE A 159 2.95 -17.75 -11.03
CA ILE A 159 2.79 -16.58 -10.14
C ILE A 159 1.75 -16.90 -9.05
N TYR A 160 0.63 -17.52 -9.41
CA TYR A 160 -0.41 -17.93 -8.46
C TYR A 160 0.11 -18.98 -7.47
N ASN A 161 0.80 -20.01 -7.93
CA ASN A 161 1.34 -21.06 -7.05
C ASN A 161 2.38 -20.52 -6.08
N GLN A 162 3.20 -19.56 -6.50
CA GLN A 162 4.12 -18.86 -5.60
C GLN A 162 3.37 -18.03 -4.55
N TRP A 163 2.35 -17.28 -4.98
CA TRP A 163 1.49 -16.53 -4.06
C TRP A 163 0.74 -17.46 -3.09
N GLU A 164 0.22 -18.60 -3.54
CA GLU A 164 -0.50 -19.56 -2.71
C GLU A 164 0.43 -20.22 -1.67
N ARG A 165 1.64 -20.60 -2.07
CA ARG A 165 2.67 -21.11 -1.15
C ARG A 165 3.00 -20.08 -0.07
N ALA A 166 3.25 -18.83 -0.48
CA ALA A 166 3.52 -17.73 0.45
C ALA A 166 2.33 -17.47 1.38
N ALA A 167 1.10 -17.49 0.88
CA ALA A 167 -0.14 -17.31 1.64
C ALA A 167 -0.47 -18.47 2.62
N VAL A 168 0.25 -19.59 2.56
CA VAL A 168 0.15 -20.67 3.53
C VAL A 168 1.19 -20.51 4.63
N SER A 169 2.43 -20.17 4.26
CA SER A 169 3.52 -19.96 5.21
C SER A 169 3.47 -18.60 5.92
N ASP A 170 2.77 -17.63 5.32
CA ASP A 170 2.82 -16.22 5.67
C ASP A 170 1.52 -15.47 5.28
N MET A 171 1.49 -14.15 5.48
CA MET A 171 0.36 -13.31 5.09
C MET A 171 0.16 -13.25 3.57
N PRO A 172 -1.08 -13.44 3.08
CA PRO A 172 -1.37 -13.39 1.66
C PRO A 172 -1.27 -11.95 1.13
N ASP A 173 -0.48 -11.76 0.06
CA ASP A 173 -0.27 -10.45 -0.56
C ASP A 173 -1.47 -10.04 -1.43
N LYS A 174 -2.13 -8.96 -1.03
CA LYS A 174 -3.32 -8.39 -1.69
C LYS A 174 -3.01 -7.81 -3.07
N TYR A 175 -1.91 -7.08 -3.19
CA TYR A 175 -1.53 -6.42 -4.45
C TYR A 175 -1.11 -7.47 -5.48
N ARG A 176 -0.31 -8.45 -5.06
CA ARG A 176 0.07 -9.58 -5.92
C ARG A 176 -1.15 -10.40 -6.38
N LEU A 177 -2.15 -10.58 -5.52
CA LEU A 177 -3.40 -11.22 -5.94
C LEU A 177 -4.14 -10.39 -7.01
N MET A 178 -4.20 -9.07 -6.85
CA MET A 178 -4.81 -8.19 -7.85
C MET A 178 -4.07 -8.21 -9.19
N VAL A 179 -2.73 -8.27 -9.18
CA VAL A 179 -1.89 -8.48 -10.37
C VAL A 179 -2.26 -9.79 -11.07
N ILE A 180 -2.36 -10.89 -10.31
CA ILE A 180 -2.74 -12.21 -10.86
C ILE A 180 -4.13 -12.17 -11.48
N VAL A 181 -5.11 -11.59 -10.77
CA VAL A 181 -6.50 -11.49 -11.24
C VAL A 181 -6.60 -10.62 -12.51
N SER A 182 -5.89 -9.49 -12.54
CA SER A 182 -5.89 -8.59 -13.71
C SER A 182 -5.26 -9.26 -14.94
N LEU A 183 -4.14 -9.95 -14.74
CA LEU A 183 -3.46 -10.70 -15.81
C LEU A 183 -4.31 -11.86 -16.33
N PHE A 184 -5.05 -12.54 -15.45
CA PHE A 184 -6.00 -13.60 -15.84
C PHE A 184 -7.19 -13.05 -16.63
N VAL A 185 -7.78 -11.94 -16.22
CA VAL A 185 -8.88 -11.31 -16.97
C VAL A 185 -8.41 -10.90 -18.36
N PHE A 186 -7.23 -10.29 -18.48
CA PHE A 186 -6.62 -9.99 -19.78
C PHE A 186 -6.45 -11.27 -20.62
N PHE A 187 -5.83 -12.32 -20.07
CA PHE A 187 -5.64 -13.59 -20.76
C PHE A 187 -6.95 -14.18 -21.30
N GLN A 188 -8.01 -14.17 -20.49
CA GLN A 188 -9.30 -14.76 -20.84
C GLN A 188 -10.03 -13.95 -21.92
N LEU A 189 -10.04 -12.62 -21.78
CA LEU A 189 -10.85 -11.74 -22.62
C LEU A 189 -10.15 -11.35 -23.92
N HIS A 190 -8.84 -11.06 -23.87
CA HIS A 190 -8.08 -10.64 -25.05
C HIS A 190 -7.95 -11.80 -26.06
N PHE A 191 -7.54 -12.98 -25.61
CA PHE A 191 -7.39 -14.16 -26.48
C PHE A 191 -8.71 -14.91 -26.70
N ALA A 192 -9.82 -14.44 -26.13
CA ALA A 192 -11.12 -15.13 -26.12
C ALA A 192 -11.05 -16.62 -25.69
N ILE A 193 -10.12 -16.97 -24.78
CA ILE A 193 -9.90 -18.33 -24.30
C ILE A 193 -10.79 -18.60 -23.10
N SER A 194 -11.66 -19.61 -23.18
CA SER A 194 -12.50 -20.01 -22.03
C SER A 194 -11.79 -20.99 -21.07
N ASP A 195 -10.73 -20.56 -20.36
CA ASP A 195 -10.03 -21.44 -19.41
C ASP A 195 -10.67 -21.50 -18.02
N ASN A 196 -11.75 -22.27 -17.94
CA ASN A 196 -12.47 -22.54 -16.69
C ASN A 196 -11.64 -23.34 -15.66
N LYS A 197 -10.55 -24.02 -16.07
CA LYS A 197 -9.67 -24.72 -15.12
C LYS A 197 -8.81 -23.72 -14.36
N LEU A 198 -8.18 -22.79 -15.06
CA LEU A 198 -7.41 -21.71 -14.46
C LEU A 198 -8.30 -20.79 -13.63
N GLY A 199 -9.48 -20.41 -14.15
CA GLY A 199 -10.45 -19.63 -13.40
C GLY A 199 -10.83 -20.26 -12.06
N ARG A 200 -11.08 -21.58 -12.02
CA ARG A 200 -11.34 -22.29 -10.74
C ARG A 200 -10.17 -22.26 -9.77
N ILE A 201 -8.93 -22.28 -10.25
CA ILE A 201 -7.74 -22.21 -9.39
C ILE A 201 -7.70 -20.84 -8.74
N ILE A 202 -7.76 -19.77 -9.54
CA ILE A 202 -7.71 -18.38 -9.06
C ILE A 202 -8.89 -18.06 -8.16
N TRP A 203 -10.08 -18.60 -8.46
CA TRP A 203 -11.27 -18.44 -7.62
C TRP A 203 -11.04 -18.88 -6.17
N LYS A 204 -10.23 -19.91 -5.91
CA LYS A 204 -9.94 -20.39 -4.55
C LYS A 204 -9.24 -19.36 -3.67
N SER A 205 -8.70 -18.28 -4.24
CA SER A 205 -8.12 -17.15 -3.51
C SER A 205 -9.07 -16.55 -2.46
N HIS A 206 -10.41 -16.64 -2.65
CA HIS A 206 -11.39 -16.15 -1.66
C HIS A 206 -11.22 -16.76 -0.26
N LYS A 207 -10.64 -17.97 -0.16
CA LYS A 207 -10.37 -18.63 1.12
C LYS A 207 -9.25 -17.98 1.92
N LYS A 208 -8.38 -17.21 1.26
CA LYS A 208 -7.23 -16.51 1.84
C LYS A 208 -7.47 -15.01 1.92
N ILE A 209 -7.99 -14.44 0.83
CA ILE A 209 -8.36 -13.03 0.75
C ILE A 209 -9.77 -12.96 0.14
N MET A 210 -10.76 -12.74 0.99
CA MET A 210 -12.14 -12.54 0.53
C MET A 210 -12.34 -11.15 -0.07
N ALA A 211 -11.89 -10.12 0.65
CA ALA A 211 -12.05 -8.72 0.30
C ALA A 211 -10.90 -7.90 0.91
N PHE A 212 -10.57 -6.78 0.29
CA PHE A 212 -9.66 -5.80 0.87
C PHE A 212 -9.88 -4.41 0.29
N HIS A 213 -9.46 -3.38 1.02
CA HIS A 213 -9.45 -2.02 0.50
C HIS A 213 -8.23 -1.80 -0.39
N MET A 214 -8.47 -1.50 -1.66
CA MET A 214 -7.41 -1.19 -2.62
C MET A 214 -6.83 0.20 -2.35
N ILE A 215 -7.68 1.23 -2.37
CA ILE A 215 -7.31 2.62 -2.18
C ILE A 215 -8.36 3.25 -1.27
N GLY A 216 -7.93 3.83 -0.15
CA GLY A 216 -8.81 4.44 0.83
C GLY A 216 -9.93 3.54 1.34
N ASP A 217 -11.15 4.02 1.17
CA ASP A 217 -12.42 3.37 1.51
C ASP A 217 -12.95 2.47 0.37
N ILE A 218 -12.28 2.40 -0.78
CA ILE A 218 -12.72 1.59 -1.92
C ILE A 218 -12.47 0.11 -1.62
N LEU A 219 -13.54 -0.59 -1.20
CA LEU A 219 -13.54 -2.03 -1.01
C LEU A 219 -13.57 -2.76 -2.35
N TRP A 220 -12.61 -3.66 -2.55
CA TRP A 220 -12.53 -4.54 -3.69
C TRP A 220 -12.62 -6.01 -3.26
N ILE A 221 -13.40 -6.77 -4.02
CA ILE A 221 -13.66 -8.19 -3.81
C ILE A 221 -13.19 -8.89 -5.09
N PRO A 222 -12.05 -9.61 -5.07
CA PRO A 222 -11.46 -10.18 -6.27
C PRO A 222 -12.42 -11.10 -7.04
N CYS A 223 -13.17 -11.94 -6.33
CA CYS A 223 -14.12 -12.85 -6.94
C CYS A 223 -15.39 -12.15 -7.47
N GLU A 224 -15.85 -11.06 -6.84
CA GLU A 224 -16.95 -10.23 -7.37
C GLU A 224 -16.52 -9.59 -8.70
N PHE A 225 -15.28 -9.10 -8.76
CA PHE A 225 -14.70 -8.56 -9.99
C PHE A 225 -14.60 -9.63 -11.09
N LEU A 226 -14.13 -10.84 -10.77
CA LEU A 226 -14.11 -11.97 -11.72
C LEU A 226 -15.51 -12.34 -12.23
N MET A 227 -16.53 -12.32 -11.38
CA MET A 227 -17.92 -12.58 -11.79
C MET A 227 -18.44 -11.53 -12.78
N ARG A 228 -17.98 -10.27 -12.64
CA ARG A 228 -18.36 -9.15 -13.49
C ARG A 228 -17.66 -9.21 -14.85
N GLU A 229 -16.33 -9.37 -14.86
CA GLU A 229 -15.54 -9.34 -16.10
C GLU A 229 -15.58 -10.67 -16.86
N VAL A 230 -15.67 -11.81 -16.16
CA VAL A 230 -15.69 -13.15 -16.75
C VAL A 230 -16.91 -13.93 -16.24
N PRO A 231 -18.14 -13.60 -16.67
CA PRO A 231 -19.36 -14.22 -16.14
C PRO A 231 -19.41 -15.75 -16.26
N ALA A 232 -18.75 -16.31 -17.28
CA ALA A 232 -18.66 -17.76 -17.49
C ALA A 232 -18.03 -18.51 -16.29
N ILE A 233 -17.20 -17.83 -15.47
CA ILE A 233 -16.55 -18.44 -14.31
C ILE A 233 -17.55 -18.92 -13.27
N VAL A 234 -18.71 -18.27 -13.16
CA VAL A 234 -19.78 -18.60 -12.20
C VAL A 234 -20.29 -20.01 -12.42
N ASN A 235 -20.33 -20.47 -13.67
CA ASN A 235 -20.77 -21.82 -14.02
C ASN A 235 -19.68 -22.88 -13.77
N ALA A 236 -18.42 -22.46 -13.62
CA ALA A 236 -17.30 -23.35 -13.39
C ALA A 236 -17.03 -23.61 -11.89
N VAL A 237 -17.52 -22.77 -10.99
CA VAL A 237 -17.22 -22.82 -9.54
C VAL A 237 -18.42 -23.32 -8.74
N ASP A 238 -18.21 -23.62 -7.45
CA ASP A 238 -19.30 -24.12 -6.61
C ASP A 238 -20.31 -23.00 -6.27
N LYS A 239 -21.61 -23.33 -6.31
CA LYS A 239 -22.68 -22.34 -6.08
C LYS A 239 -22.63 -21.71 -4.69
N LYS A 240 -22.10 -22.42 -3.67
CA LYS A 240 -22.03 -21.91 -2.29
C LYS A 240 -21.02 -20.76 -2.19
N SER A 241 -19.84 -20.89 -2.79
CA SER A 241 -18.84 -19.82 -2.82
C SER A 241 -19.29 -18.63 -3.64
N VAL A 242 -20.04 -18.83 -4.73
CA VAL A 242 -20.67 -17.72 -5.48
C VAL A 242 -21.66 -16.95 -4.61
N GLN A 243 -22.53 -17.66 -3.89
CA GLN A 243 -23.48 -17.01 -2.99
C GLN A 243 -22.74 -16.29 -1.86
N LEU A 244 -21.72 -16.91 -1.26
CA LEU A 244 -20.88 -16.25 -0.27
C LEU A 244 -20.35 -14.91 -0.81
N VAL A 245 -19.66 -14.93 -1.94
CA VAL A 245 -19.06 -13.72 -2.57
C VAL A 245 -20.09 -12.64 -2.86
N ARG A 246 -21.29 -12.99 -3.35
CA ARG A 246 -22.37 -12.01 -3.63
C ARG A 246 -22.81 -11.25 -2.39
N HIS A 247 -22.93 -11.96 -1.26
CA HIS A 247 -23.42 -11.35 -0.03
C HIS A 247 -22.31 -10.69 0.78
N VAL A 248 -21.01 -10.86 0.43
CA VAL A 248 -19.88 -10.27 1.18
C VAL A 248 -20.05 -8.77 1.34
N ARG A 249 -20.42 -8.02 0.29
CA ARG A 249 -20.53 -6.56 0.40
C ARG A 249 -21.58 -6.10 1.42
N GLU A 250 -22.68 -6.83 1.52
CA GLU A 250 -23.81 -6.55 2.42
C GLU A 250 -23.52 -7.05 3.85
N THR A 251 -22.96 -8.26 3.99
CA THR A 251 -22.67 -8.90 5.29
C THR A 251 -21.37 -8.43 5.93
N LEU A 252 -20.31 -8.15 5.17
CA LEU A 252 -19.02 -7.67 5.69
C LEU A 252 -19.18 -6.32 6.39
N MET A 253 -19.99 -5.42 5.81
CA MET A 253 -20.18 -4.07 6.34
C MET A 253 -21.10 -4.02 7.56
N VAL A 254 -22.03 -4.97 7.70
CA VAL A 254 -23.04 -4.94 8.78
C VAL A 254 -22.73 -5.94 9.90
N GLU A 255 -22.29 -7.16 9.59
CA GLU A 255 -22.21 -8.27 10.56
C GLU A 255 -20.78 -8.68 10.91
N GLN A 256 -19.81 -8.52 9.99
CA GLN A 256 -18.43 -8.98 10.23
C GLN A 256 -17.50 -7.90 10.79
N SER A 257 -17.93 -6.64 10.93
CA SER A 257 -17.08 -5.58 11.48
C SER A 257 -16.65 -5.86 12.93
N ASP A 258 -17.50 -6.51 13.73
CA ASP A 258 -17.14 -6.89 15.10
C ASP A 258 -16.14 -8.05 15.10
N GLY A 259 -16.37 -9.09 14.29
CA GLY A 259 -15.43 -10.20 14.15
C GLY A 259 -14.05 -9.78 13.65
N MET A 260 -13.99 -8.85 12.68
CA MET A 260 -12.75 -8.24 12.18
C MET A 260 -12.01 -7.45 13.26
N LEU A 261 -12.76 -6.77 14.15
CA LEU A 261 -12.17 -6.08 15.29
C LEU A 261 -11.62 -7.05 16.32
N GLU A 262 -12.34 -8.12 16.65
CA GLU A 262 -11.83 -9.17 17.55
C GLU A 262 -10.58 -9.84 16.96
N GLU A 263 -10.57 -10.10 15.65
CA GLU A 263 -9.39 -10.62 14.96
C GLU A 263 -8.22 -9.64 15.07
N ALA A 264 -8.43 -8.34 14.85
CA ALA A 264 -7.39 -7.32 15.00
C ALA A 264 -6.83 -7.27 16.43
N VAL A 265 -7.71 -7.38 17.44
CA VAL A 265 -7.33 -7.45 18.85
C VAL A 265 -6.52 -8.71 19.15
N SER A 266 -6.83 -9.84 18.50
CA SER A 266 -6.09 -11.10 18.70
C SER A 266 -4.61 -11.03 18.30
N TYR A 267 -4.20 -10.06 17.47
CA TYR A 267 -2.81 -9.80 17.11
C TYR A 267 -2.03 -8.98 18.16
N VAL A 268 -2.70 -8.36 19.14
CA VAL A 268 -2.05 -7.52 20.16
C VAL A 268 -0.97 -8.27 20.96
N PRO A 269 -1.20 -9.49 21.49
CA PRO A 269 -0.16 -10.23 22.20
C PRO A 269 1.05 -10.55 21.31
N SER A 270 0.81 -10.83 20.03
CA SER A 270 1.89 -11.07 19.06
C SER A 270 2.70 -9.81 18.77
N ALA A 271 2.06 -8.64 18.76
CA ALA A 271 2.71 -7.34 18.62
C ALA A 271 3.60 -7.03 19.83
N GLU A 272 3.11 -7.26 21.04
CA GLU A 272 3.86 -7.04 22.30
C GLU A 272 5.05 -7.98 22.44
N GLU A 273 4.87 -9.27 22.11
CA GLU A 273 5.95 -10.25 22.07
C GLU A 273 7.02 -9.84 21.05
N TRP A 274 6.60 -9.43 19.85
CA TRP A 274 7.50 -8.95 18.81
C TRP A 274 8.29 -7.72 19.28
N GLN A 275 7.63 -6.73 19.88
CA GLN A 275 8.29 -5.53 20.38
C GLN A 275 9.36 -5.87 21.43
N SER A 276 9.04 -6.80 22.34
CA SER A 276 9.97 -7.25 23.37
C SER A 276 11.22 -7.89 22.77
N LYS A 277 11.04 -8.79 21.78
CA LYS A 277 12.14 -9.42 21.03
C LYS A 277 12.96 -8.38 20.27
N MET A 278 12.31 -7.46 19.57
CA MET A 278 12.99 -6.44 18.79
C MET A 278 13.84 -5.51 19.67
N ARG A 279 13.30 -5.08 20.82
CA ARG A 279 14.04 -4.26 21.79
C ARG A 279 15.22 -5.02 22.41
N ALA A 280 15.10 -6.33 22.63
CA ALA A 280 16.21 -7.16 23.07
C ALA A 280 17.34 -7.19 22.02
N GLU A 281 16.98 -7.36 20.74
CA GLU A 281 17.94 -7.33 19.64
C GLU A 281 18.65 -5.97 19.51
N VAL A 282 17.93 -4.86 19.68
CA VAL A 282 18.53 -3.51 19.63
C VAL A 282 19.51 -3.28 20.77
N ARG A 283 19.21 -3.80 21.98
CA ARG A 283 20.09 -3.65 23.16
C ARG A 283 21.33 -4.54 23.11
N ARG A 284 21.38 -5.51 22.19
CA ARG A 284 22.53 -6.41 22.04
C ARG A 284 23.79 -5.62 21.64
N GLN A 285 24.82 -5.70 22.46
CA GLN A 285 26.10 -4.99 22.24
C GLN A 285 27.09 -5.78 21.39
N GLU A 286 26.92 -7.09 21.29
CA GLU A 286 27.82 -7.95 20.53
C GLU A 286 27.73 -7.70 19.01
N PRO A 287 28.85 -7.79 18.28
CA PRO A 287 28.84 -7.73 16.81
C PRO A 287 28.00 -8.88 16.22
N ARG A 288 27.18 -8.56 15.22
CA ARG A 288 26.32 -9.53 14.52
C ARG A 288 27.08 -10.11 13.34
N ASP A 289 27.03 -11.43 13.19
CA ASP A 289 27.41 -12.06 11.94
C ASP A 289 26.28 -11.95 10.91
N ALA A 290 26.50 -12.52 9.72
CA ALA A 290 25.52 -12.46 8.64
C ALA A 290 24.22 -13.22 8.98
N ALA A 291 24.32 -14.39 9.61
CA ALA A 291 23.17 -15.21 9.97
C ALA A 291 22.29 -14.54 11.04
N ALA A 292 22.90 -13.97 12.08
CA ALA A 292 22.21 -13.18 13.09
C ALA A 292 21.57 -11.92 12.47
N SER A 293 22.25 -11.26 11.53
CA SER A 293 21.70 -10.11 10.80
C SER A 293 20.47 -10.47 9.97
N LEU A 294 20.46 -11.65 9.33
CA LEU A 294 19.31 -12.16 8.59
C LEU A 294 18.13 -12.47 9.53
N ALA A 295 18.38 -13.10 10.69
CA ALA A 295 17.35 -13.36 11.69
C ALA A 295 16.68 -12.06 12.19
N VAL A 296 17.47 -10.99 12.38
CA VAL A 296 16.92 -9.66 12.71
C VAL A 296 16.07 -9.10 11.56
N ALA A 297 16.50 -9.24 10.30
CA ALA A 297 15.72 -8.80 9.14
C ALA A 297 14.39 -9.57 9.00
N GLU A 298 14.37 -10.88 9.29
CA GLU A 298 13.14 -11.67 9.35
C GLU A 298 12.23 -11.22 10.49
N LEU A 299 12.80 -10.96 11.67
CA LEU A 299 12.05 -10.40 12.80
C LEU A 299 11.43 -9.06 12.42
N MET A 300 12.13 -8.19 11.69
CA MET A 300 11.57 -6.95 11.16
C MET A 300 10.36 -7.20 10.26
N LEU A 301 10.49 -8.11 9.29
CA LEU A 301 9.39 -8.44 8.38
C LEU A 301 8.17 -8.92 9.14
N LYS A 302 8.35 -9.74 10.18
CA LYS A 302 7.25 -10.18 11.06
C LYS A 302 6.52 -8.99 11.71
N GLY A 303 7.25 -8.01 12.23
CA GLY A 303 6.65 -6.81 12.84
C GLY A 303 5.84 -5.98 11.83
N ALA A 304 6.39 -5.78 10.64
CA ALA A 304 5.70 -5.06 9.56
C ALA A 304 4.40 -5.77 9.14
N ARG A 305 4.42 -7.11 9.06
CA ARG A 305 3.23 -7.92 8.72
C ARG A 305 2.14 -7.84 9.78
N ILE A 306 2.49 -8.02 11.06
CA ILE A 306 1.52 -7.88 12.17
C ILE A 306 0.81 -6.54 12.07
N ALA A 307 1.58 -5.46 11.89
CA ALA A 307 1.03 -4.13 11.83
C ALA A 307 0.20 -3.88 10.56
N ASP A 308 0.57 -4.41 9.39
CA ASP A 308 -0.24 -4.33 8.16
C ASP A 308 -1.60 -5.02 8.31
N VAL A 309 -1.63 -6.19 8.96
CA VAL A 309 -2.86 -6.95 9.22
C VAL A 309 -3.78 -6.17 10.16
N MET A 310 -3.24 -5.71 11.30
CA MET A 310 -3.98 -4.88 12.25
C MET A 310 -4.53 -3.62 11.59
N CYS A 311 -3.72 -2.91 10.79
CA CYS A 311 -4.17 -1.74 10.02
C CYS A 311 -5.29 -2.09 9.05
N SER A 312 -5.15 -3.21 8.33
CA SER A 312 -6.11 -3.62 7.31
C SER A 312 -7.46 -3.99 7.89
N LEU A 313 -7.47 -4.77 8.98
CA LEU A 313 -8.69 -5.13 9.69
C LEU A 313 -9.37 -3.89 10.26
N LEU A 314 -8.60 -3.02 10.95
CA LEU A 314 -9.13 -1.77 11.49
C LEU A 314 -9.70 -0.84 10.40
N ARG A 315 -9.10 -0.84 9.20
CA ARG A 315 -9.61 -0.13 8.02
C ARG A 315 -10.96 -0.66 7.55
N ILE A 316 -11.13 -1.98 7.51
CA ILE A 316 -12.43 -2.57 7.18
C ILE A 316 -13.47 -2.17 8.23
N VAL A 317 -13.14 -2.25 9.52
CA VAL A 317 -14.03 -1.86 10.62
C VAL A 317 -14.43 -0.40 10.56
N LEU A 318 -13.51 0.52 10.28
CA LEU A 318 -13.83 1.94 10.19
C LEU A 318 -14.64 2.30 8.96
N ASN A 319 -14.35 1.66 7.82
CA ASN A 319 -15.05 1.90 6.57
C ASN A 319 -16.45 1.25 6.53
N SER A 320 -16.74 0.31 7.43
CA SER A 320 -18.07 -0.29 7.55
C SER A 320 -19.12 0.72 8.05
N TYR A 321 -18.70 1.80 8.69
CA TYR A 321 -19.59 2.88 9.09
C TYR A 321 -19.83 3.83 7.91
N THR A 322 -21.07 3.96 7.46
CA THR A 322 -21.51 4.90 6.41
C THR A 322 -22.22 6.10 7.05
N GLY A 323 -21.50 6.94 7.79
CA GLY A 323 -22.05 8.10 8.49
C GLY A 323 -21.27 8.50 9.75
N PRO A 324 -21.84 9.34 10.64
CA PRO A 324 -21.29 9.60 11.97
C PRO A 324 -21.16 8.26 12.71
N ILE A 325 -19.96 7.93 13.19
CA ILE A 325 -19.75 6.66 13.87
C ILE A 325 -20.49 6.68 15.20
N ARG A 326 -21.53 5.86 15.32
CA ARG A 326 -22.11 5.48 16.61
C ARG A 326 -21.50 4.14 16.98
N MET A 327 -20.59 4.15 17.95
CA MET A 327 -19.97 2.94 18.50
C MET A 327 -20.10 2.93 20.02
N SER A 328 -20.13 1.73 20.63
CA SER A 328 -20.08 1.59 22.07
C SER A 328 -18.69 1.97 22.61
N LYS A 329 -18.62 2.39 23.87
CA LYS A 329 -17.36 2.68 24.57
C LYS A 329 -16.40 1.48 24.53
N ALA A 330 -16.92 0.27 24.74
CA ALA A 330 -16.15 -0.96 24.66
C ALA A 330 -15.53 -1.21 23.27
N LYS A 331 -16.28 -0.95 22.19
CA LYS A 331 -15.77 -1.10 20.82
C LYS A 331 -14.68 -0.06 20.52
N ALA A 332 -14.87 1.16 21.00
CA ALA A 332 -13.86 2.22 20.88
C ALA A 332 -12.54 1.82 21.53
N TYR A 333 -12.56 1.34 22.78
CA TYR A 333 -11.33 0.90 23.47
C TYR A 333 -10.56 -0.17 22.70
N LYS A 334 -11.26 -1.20 22.20
CA LYS A 334 -10.63 -2.24 21.39
C LYS A 334 -9.91 -1.66 20.17
N MET A 335 -10.53 -0.71 19.49
CA MET A 335 -9.92 -0.01 18.36
C MET A 335 -8.69 0.80 18.78
N PHE A 336 -8.74 1.51 19.90
CA PHE A 336 -7.61 2.27 20.42
C PHE A 336 -6.43 1.38 20.82
N THR A 337 -6.68 0.25 21.46
CA THR A 337 -5.63 -0.74 21.79
C THR A 337 -4.93 -1.26 20.54
N VAL A 338 -5.68 -1.48 19.44
CA VAL A 338 -5.10 -1.87 18.14
C VAL A 338 -4.26 -0.73 17.56
N ILE A 339 -4.76 0.51 17.58
CA ILE A 339 -4.02 1.70 17.09
C ILE A 339 -2.73 1.90 17.87
N GLU A 340 -2.79 1.82 19.20
CA GLU A 340 -1.67 1.93 20.11
C GLU A 340 -0.58 0.91 19.77
N ASN A 341 -0.93 -0.35 19.58
CA ASN A 341 0.03 -1.38 19.22
C ASN A 341 0.65 -1.17 17.84
N ILE A 342 -0.12 -0.71 16.84
CA ILE A 342 0.43 -0.34 15.54
C ILE A 342 1.44 0.81 15.70
N LYS A 343 1.12 1.82 16.52
CA LYS A 343 2.02 2.95 16.79
C LYS A 343 3.26 2.55 17.55
N ALA A 344 3.13 1.67 18.53
CA ALA A 344 4.24 1.13 19.30
C ALA A 344 5.19 0.30 18.42
N ILE A 345 4.66 -0.46 17.45
CA ILE A 345 5.46 -1.09 16.39
C ILE A 345 6.21 -0.04 15.59
N SER A 346 5.52 0.99 15.08
CA SER A 346 6.15 2.08 14.33
C SER A 346 7.25 2.80 15.11
N HIS A 347 7.05 3.01 16.41
CA HIS A 347 8.02 3.67 17.28
C HIS A 347 9.26 2.79 17.49
N THR A 348 9.04 1.52 17.82
CA THR A 348 10.12 0.53 18.00
C THR A 348 10.98 0.44 16.75
N PHE A 349 10.33 0.42 15.59
CA PHE A 349 10.97 0.51 14.29
C PHE A 349 11.85 1.76 14.18
N ALA A 350 11.34 2.95 14.54
CA ALA A 350 12.06 4.23 14.44
C ALA A 350 13.30 4.27 15.33
N GLU A 351 13.19 3.75 16.55
CA GLU A 351 14.31 3.59 17.49
C GLU A 351 15.36 2.61 16.96
N SER A 352 14.90 1.54 16.30
CA SER A 352 15.76 0.48 15.80
C SER A 352 16.50 0.87 14.51
N ARG A 353 16.11 1.96 13.83
CA ARG A 353 16.48 2.30 12.43
C ARG A 353 17.95 2.06 12.06
N ARG A 354 18.90 2.39 12.93
CA ARG A 354 20.34 2.20 12.67
C ARG A 354 20.70 0.72 12.58
N VAL A 355 20.33 -0.06 13.60
CA VAL A 355 20.52 -1.52 13.64
C VAL A 355 19.84 -2.18 12.44
N LEU A 356 18.66 -1.71 12.07
CA LEU A 356 17.93 -2.23 10.90
C LEU A 356 18.70 -2.03 9.61
N LEU A 357 19.25 -0.82 9.41
CA LEU A 357 20.01 -0.50 8.20
C LEU A 357 21.24 -1.39 8.08
N GLU A 358 21.97 -1.58 9.18
CA GLU A 358 23.15 -2.45 9.24
C GLU A 358 22.78 -3.91 8.96
N CYS A 359 21.78 -4.46 9.66
CA CYS A 359 21.34 -5.85 9.45
C CYS A 359 20.85 -6.09 8.02
N CYS A 360 20.11 -5.15 7.44
CA CYS A 360 19.66 -5.25 6.05
C CYS A 360 20.83 -5.23 5.07
N GLN A 361 21.84 -4.37 5.30
CA GLN A 361 23.05 -4.33 4.48
C GLN A 361 23.83 -5.65 4.55
N MET A 362 23.97 -6.21 5.76
CA MET A 362 24.65 -7.49 5.97
C MET A 362 23.90 -8.66 5.33
N ALA A 363 22.57 -8.69 5.44
CA ALA A 363 21.74 -9.69 4.75
C ALA A 363 21.85 -9.57 3.22
N CYS A 364 21.84 -8.33 2.68
CA CYS A 364 22.07 -8.09 1.25
C CYS A 364 23.45 -8.59 0.81
N LEU A 365 24.49 -8.34 1.62
CA LEU A 365 25.85 -8.80 1.35
C LEU A 365 25.93 -10.33 1.37
N GLN A 366 25.31 -10.98 2.37
CA GLN A 366 25.28 -12.44 2.48
C GLN A 366 24.63 -13.07 1.26
N TRP A 367 23.47 -12.56 0.83
CA TRP A 367 22.81 -13.06 -0.36
C TRP A 367 23.58 -12.76 -1.63
N ARG A 368 24.26 -11.61 -1.73
CA ARG A 368 25.17 -11.32 -2.84
C ARG A 368 26.29 -12.36 -2.90
N CYS A 369 26.92 -12.70 -1.77
CA CYS A 369 27.95 -13.74 -1.71
C CYS A 369 27.40 -15.11 -2.11
N HIS A 370 26.22 -15.48 -1.61
CA HIS A 370 25.57 -16.75 -1.98
C HIS A 370 25.23 -16.79 -3.48
N SER A 371 24.76 -15.66 -4.04
CA SER A 371 24.46 -15.49 -5.46
C SER A 371 25.70 -15.65 -6.32
N LEU A 372 26.77 -14.98 -5.95
CA LEU A 372 28.06 -15.11 -6.63
C LEU A 372 28.55 -16.56 -6.61
N ALA A 373 28.46 -17.25 -5.46
CA ALA A 373 28.89 -18.65 -5.34
C ALA A 373 28.03 -19.63 -6.17
N LEU A 374 26.73 -19.37 -6.32
CA LEU A 374 25.87 -20.20 -7.17
C LEU A 374 26.08 -19.92 -8.65
N ILE A 375 26.17 -18.66 -9.04
CA ILE A 375 26.45 -18.27 -10.43
C ILE A 375 27.83 -18.76 -10.86
N ASP A 376 28.82 -18.69 -9.99
CA ASP A 376 30.16 -19.19 -10.30
C ASP A 376 30.20 -20.71 -10.47
N ARG A 377 29.51 -21.46 -9.61
CA ARG A 377 29.33 -22.91 -9.79
C ARG A 377 28.65 -23.23 -11.12
N ALA A 378 27.60 -22.49 -11.48
CA ALA A 378 26.90 -22.69 -12.73
C ALA A 378 27.75 -22.29 -13.96
N ARG A 379 28.60 -21.26 -13.82
CA ARG A 379 29.60 -20.86 -14.82
C ARG A 379 30.63 -21.96 -15.06
N LEU A 380 31.17 -22.55 -13.99
CA LEU A 380 32.12 -23.65 -14.07
C LEU A 380 31.50 -24.87 -14.75
N SER A 381 30.30 -25.26 -14.35
CA SER A 381 29.56 -26.34 -14.99
C SER A 381 29.28 -26.09 -16.48
N ALA A 382 28.93 -24.85 -16.86
CA ALA A 382 28.74 -24.47 -18.26
C ALA A 382 30.04 -24.54 -19.08
N ARG A 383 31.18 -24.18 -18.46
CA ARG A 383 32.50 -24.35 -19.10
C ARG A 383 32.85 -25.82 -19.30
N GLU A 384 32.60 -26.66 -18.30
CA GLU A 384 32.84 -28.10 -18.36
C GLU A 384 31.96 -28.78 -19.43
N SER A 385 30.73 -28.29 -19.64
CA SER A 385 29.85 -28.77 -20.71
C SER A 385 30.16 -28.19 -22.09
N GLY A 386 31.15 -27.32 -22.23
CA GLY A 386 31.52 -26.66 -23.49
C GLY A 386 30.59 -25.51 -23.94
N ASP A 387 29.64 -25.08 -23.10
CA ASP A 387 28.70 -24.00 -23.41
C ASP A 387 29.32 -22.63 -23.09
N LEU A 388 30.18 -22.18 -24.02
CA LEU A 388 30.94 -20.93 -23.88
C LEU A 388 30.05 -19.69 -23.78
N HIS A 389 28.91 -19.66 -24.49
CA HIS A 389 27.96 -18.55 -24.45
C HIS A 389 27.31 -18.41 -23.08
N ARG A 390 26.86 -19.53 -22.49
CA ARG A 390 26.28 -19.54 -21.15
C ARG A 390 27.32 -19.21 -20.06
N ALA A 391 28.54 -19.70 -20.21
CA ALA A 391 29.64 -19.36 -19.32
C ALA A 391 30.00 -17.86 -19.38
N ALA A 392 29.99 -17.26 -20.57
CA ALA A 392 30.20 -15.82 -20.74
C ALA A 392 29.05 -15.00 -20.13
N ALA A 393 27.80 -15.42 -20.32
CA ALA A 393 26.63 -14.78 -19.69
C ALA A 393 26.72 -14.79 -18.16
N PHE A 394 27.09 -15.93 -17.55
CA PHE A 394 27.32 -16.02 -16.12
C PHE A 394 28.50 -15.15 -15.65
N HIS A 395 29.57 -15.05 -16.45
CA HIS A 395 30.70 -14.16 -16.13
C HIS A 395 30.25 -12.69 -16.10
N ILE A 396 29.45 -12.24 -17.07
CA ILE A 396 28.87 -10.90 -17.08
C ILE A 396 27.98 -10.69 -15.84
N ALA A 397 27.13 -11.66 -15.49
CA ALA A 397 26.30 -11.59 -14.28
C ALA A 397 27.14 -11.43 -12.99
N ILE A 398 28.27 -12.15 -12.88
CA ILE A 398 29.23 -12.00 -11.77
C ILE A 398 29.82 -10.59 -11.75
N GLN A 399 30.27 -10.06 -12.89
CA GLN A 399 30.83 -8.71 -12.98
C GLN A 399 29.79 -7.63 -12.59
N CYS A 400 28.55 -7.77 -13.05
CA CYS A 400 27.45 -6.89 -12.67
C CYS A 400 27.19 -6.93 -11.16
N LEU A 401 27.19 -8.13 -10.56
CA LEU A 401 27.04 -8.28 -9.12
C LEU A 401 28.21 -7.70 -8.36
N LEU A 402 29.46 -7.81 -8.86
CA LEU A 402 30.67 -7.25 -8.25
C LEU A 402 30.78 -5.72 -8.40
N GLY A 403 30.31 -5.14 -9.50
CA GLY A 403 30.45 -3.71 -9.84
C GLY A 403 29.43 -2.75 -9.20
N SER A 404 28.48 -3.23 -8.40
CA SER A 404 27.38 -2.44 -7.79
C SER A 404 27.79 -1.43 -6.69
N GLY A 405 29.07 -1.08 -6.59
CA GLY A 405 29.59 -0.10 -5.63
C GLY A 405 29.25 1.37 -5.94
N SER A 406 28.67 1.68 -7.11
CA SER A 406 28.20 3.02 -7.46
C SER A 406 26.67 3.07 -7.50
N ALA A 407 26.09 4.03 -6.79
CA ALA A 407 24.66 4.15 -6.51
C ALA A 407 23.72 4.28 -7.75
N GLY A 408 24.27 4.35 -8.97
CA GLY A 408 23.52 4.55 -10.22
C GLY A 408 23.05 3.28 -10.94
N ASN A 409 23.59 2.09 -10.64
CA ASN A 409 23.34 0.86 -11.42
C ASN A 409 22.71 -0.26 -10.57
N ARG A 410 21.55 -0.01 -9.95
CA ARG A 410 20.80 -1.07 -9.24
C ARG A 410 19.88 -1.92 -10.13
N ALA A 411 19.65 -1.54 -11.40
CA ALA A 411 18.78 -2.25 -12.33
C ALA A 411 19.36 -3.47 -13.07
N PRO A 412 20.66 -3.58 -13.42
CA PRO A 412 21.09 -4.64 -14.33
C PRO A 412 21.21 -6.01 -13.66
N THR A 413 21.18 -6.10 -12.32
CA THR A 413 21.42 -7.36 -11.60
C THR A 413 20.27 -8.35 -11.67
N SER A 414 19.01 -7.90 -11.72
CA SER A 414 17.86 -8.83 -11.80
C SER A 414 17.64 -9.41 -13.20
N ASN A 415 17.85 -8.61 -14.25
CA ASN A 415 17.68 -9.06 -15.64
C ASN A 415 18.83 -9.93 -16.13
N SER A 416 20.08 -9.67 -15.70
CA SER A 416 21.23 -10.53 -16.08
C SER A 416 21.26 -11.87 -15.34
N LEU A 417 20.69 -11.96 -14.13
CA LEU A 417 20.45 -13.24 -13.43
C LEU A 417 19.31 -14.07 -14.04
N LEU A 418 18.34 -13.44 -14.70
CA LEU A 418 17.24 -14.11 -15.42
C LEU A 418 17.68 -14.68 -16.78
N CYS A 419 18.83 -14.24 -17.31
CA CYS A 419 19.39 -14.73 -18.57
C CYS A 419 19.94 -16.15 -18.46
N VAL A 420 20.03 -16.70 -17.25
CA VAL A 420 20.55 -18.05 -17.07
C VAL A 420 19.68 -18.82 -16.08
N ASP A 421 19.28 -20.04 -16.46
CA ASP A 421 18.49 -20.96 -15.65
C ASP A 421 19.41 -21.91 -14.85
N PRO A 422 19.84 -21.58 -13.62
CA PRO A 422 20.30 -22.58 -12.69
C PRO A 422 19.07 -23.15 -12.01
N ARG A 423 18.64 -24.34 -12.46
CA ARG A 423 17.53 -25.12 -11.89
C ARG A 423 17.46 -24.93 -10.36
N GLY A 424 16.47 -24.18 -9.88
CA GLY A 424 16.12 -23.99 -8.47
C GLY A 424 16.85 -22.89 -7.67
N CYS A 425 17.87 -22.21 -8.20
CA CYS A 425 18.67 -21.26 -7.40
C CYS A 425 18.26 -19.77 -7.56
N THR A 426 17.59 -19.42 -8.65
CA THR A 426 17.14 -18.04 -8.94
C THR A 426 15.91 -17.63 -8.14
N GLU A 427 15.01 -18.56 -7.77
CA GLU A 427 13.77 -18.25 -7.04
C GLU A 427 14.05 -17.74 -5.62
N LEU A 428 14.88 -18.43 -4.84
CA LEU A 428 15.27 -18.01 -3.48
C LEU A 428 16.03 -16.66 -3.46
N MET A 429 16.78 -16.36 -4.52
CA MET A 429 17.57 -15.13 -4.63
C MET A 429 16.77 -13.92 -5.09
N VAL A 430 15.87 -14.09 -6.06
CA VAL A 430 15.02 -13.01 -6.56
C VAL A 430 13.94 -12.67 -5.53
N ASP A 431 13.36 -13.69 -4.87
CA ASP A 431 12.43 -13.45 -3.76
C ASP A 431 13.17 -12.82 -2.58
N GLY A 432 14.35 -13.35 -2.19
CA GLY A 432 15.20 -12.72 -1.17
C GLY A 432 15.48 -11.25 -1.48
N PHE A 433 16.22 -10.95 -2.55
CA PHE A 433 16.58 -9.56 -2.91
C PHE A 433 15.36 -8.66 -3.10
N GLY A 434 14.25 -9.21 -3.61
CA GLY A 434 12.95 -8.54 -3.65
C GLY A 434 12.52 -8.09 -2.26
N HIS A 435 12.47 -8.99 -1.28
CA HIS A 435 12.03 -8.70 0.09
C HIS A 435 12.95 -7.71 0.84
N LEU A 436 14.28 -7.71 0.62
CA LEU A 436 15.20 -6.74 1.23
C LEU A 436 15.22 -5.37 0.53
N SER A 437 15.12 -5.32 -0.80
CA SER A 437 14.92 -4.05 -1.52
C SER A 437 13.55 -3.45 -1.22
N GLU A 438 12.56 -4.32 -1.02
CA GLU A 438 11.26 -3.95 -0.51
C GLU A 438 11.32 -3.53 0.95
N LEU A 439 12.17 -4.03 1.84
CA LEU A 439 12.15 -3.63 3.27
C LEU A 439 12.20 -2.10 3.53
N GLY A 440 13.00 -1.35 2.76
CA GLY A 440 12.99 0.12 2.78
C GLY A 440 11.71 0.73 2.19
N LEU A 441 11.15 0.10 1.16
CA LEU A 441 9.85 0.42 0.57
C LEU A 441 8.67 -0.06 1.43
N THR A 442 8.79 -1.11 2.23
CA THR A 442 7.83 -1.72 3.14
C THR A 442 7.75 -0.86 4.38
N TRP A 443 8.87 -0.28 4.81
CA TRP A 443 8.88 0.81 5.77
C TRP A 443 8.14 2.06 5.27
N ALA A 444 8.43 2.49 4.03
CA ALA A 444 7.75 3.63 3.41
C ALA A 444 6.27 3.33 3.17
N LYS A 445 5.92 2.12 2.71
CA LYS A 445 4.55 1.59 2.54
C LYS A 445 3.85 1.50 3.90
N PHE A 446 4.52 1.07 4.97
CA PHE A 446 3.96 0.95 6.31
C PHE A 446 3.60 2.33 6.89
N THR A 447 4.54 3.28 6.86
CA THR A 447 4.31 4.67 7.30
C THR A 447 3.32 5.40 6.39
N HIS A 448 3.26 5.08 5.10
CA HIS A 448 2.32 5.65 4.13
C HIS A 448 0.91 5.05 4.23
N ASN A 449 0.77 3.74 4.45
CA ASN A 449 -0.50 3.02 4.65
C ASN A 449 -1.20 3.48 5.94
N PHE A 450 -0.43 3.75 6.99
CA PHE A 450 -0.96 4.30 8.24
C PHE A 450 -1.45 5.76 8.07
N ALA A 451 -0.73 6.57 7.30
CA ALA A 451 -1.05 7.98 7.06
C ALA A 451 -2.22 8.18 6.08
N THR A 452 -2.30 7.35 5.01
CA THR A 452 -3.46 7.27 4.08
C THR A 452 -4.73 6.85 4.81
N PHE A 453 -4.66 5.77 5.61
CA PHE A 453 -5.76 5.25 6.42
C PHE A 453 -6.46 6.33 7.25
N PHE A 454 -5.68 7.15 7.95
CA PHE A 454 -6.19 8.14 8.88
C PHE A 454 -6.72 9.41 8.19
N SER A 455 -6.24 9.69 6.97
CA SER A 455 -6.71 10.80 6.13
C SER A 455 -8.00 10.51 5.37
N GLU A 456 -8.17 9.30 4.81
CA GLU A 456 -9.36 8.93 4.02
C GLU A 456 -10.51 8.45 4.90
N SER A 457 -10.21 7.87 6.08
CA SER A 457 -11.22 7.57 7.11
C SER A 457 -11.77 8.83 7.79
N ARG A 458 -11.48 10.03 7.26
CA ARG A 458 -11.93 11.37 7.70
C ARG A 458 -12.20 11.44 9.20
N CYS A 459 -11.20 11.43 10.08
CA CYS A 459 -11.43 11.91 11.44
C CYS A 459 -12.65 11.28 12.16
N ARG A 460 -13.13 10.11 11.75
CA ARG A 460 -14.42 9.63 12.24
C ARG A 460 -14.29 9.11 13.66
N LEU A 461 -13.06 8.78 14.08
CA LEU A 461 -12.64 8.58 15.46
C LEU A 461 -12.65 9.88 16.30
N ALA A 462 -12.45 11.06 15.69
CA ALA A 462 -12.49 12.34 16.40
C ALA A 462 -13.91 12.73 16.85
N VAL A 463 -14.94 11.98 16.44
CA VAL A 463 -16.33 12.14 16.88
C VAL A 463 -16.67 11.24 18.08
N CYS A 464 -15.80 10.28 18.43
CA CYS A 464 -15.98 9.51 19.66
C CYS A 464 -15.35 10.24 20.84
N GLY A 465 -16.03 11.28 21.33
CA GLY A 465 -15.76 11.93 22.63
C GLY A 465 -15.93 11.01 23.84
N VAL A 466 -15.92 9.68 23.64
CA VAL A 466 -16.24 8.64 24.62
C VAL A 466 -15.00 7.83 25.03
N ALA A 467 -13.84 8.04 24.38
CA ALA A 467 -12.68 7.16 24.54
C ALA A 467 -11.35 7.91 24.73
N LEU A 468 -11.39 9.11 25.30
CA LEU A 468 -10.21 9.80 25.81
C LEU A 468 -10.13 9.71 27.33
N GLU A 469 -10.33 8.51 27.86
CA GLU A 469 -10.04 8.21 29.26
C GLU A 469 -8.60 7.66 29.39
N ILE A 470 -7.81 8.40 30.16
CA ILE A 470 -6.74 8.03 31.11
C ILE A 470 -5.49 7.26 30.62
N ALA A 471 -5.46 6.59 29.46
CA ALA A 471 -4.24 5.85 29.07
C ALA A 471 -3.79 5.99 27.60
N GLN A 472 -4.66 6.39 26.68
CA GLN A 472 -4.42 6.16 25.24
C GLN A 472 -4.27 7.43 24.38
N TYR A 473 -4.25 8.62 25.00
CA TYR A 473 -4.26 9.91 24.28
C TYR A 473 -2.97 10.18 23.48
N LYS A 474 -1.79 9.73 23.94
CA LYS A 474 -0.51 9.89 23.23
C LYS A 474 -0.53 9.20 21.87
N HIS A 475 -0.99 7.94 21.82
CA HIS A 475 -1.08 7.19 20.57
C HIS A 475 -2.17 7.75 19.64
N PHE A 476 -3.27 8.26 20.19
CA PHE A 476 -4.30 8.96 19.41
C PHE A 476 -3.78 10.26 18.77
N THR A 477 -3.08 11.09 19.53
CA THR A 477 -2.51 12.35 19.01
C THR A 477 -1.41 12.10 17.97
N MET A 478 -0.64 11.01 18.11
CA MET A 478 0.27 10.52 17.08
C MET A 478 -0.48 10.07 15.81
N ALA A 479 -1.64 9.43 15.95
CA ALA A 479 -2.48 9.05 14.82
C ALA A 479 -3.03 10.27 14.07
N VAL A 480 -3.53 11.27 14.80
CA VAL A 480 -3.96 12.55 14.23
C VAL A 480 -2.80 13.28 13.53
N SER A 481 -1.61 13.28 14.12
CA SER A 481 -0.42 13.88 13.50
C SER A 481 -0.05 13.23 12.18
N ASP A 482 -0.28 11.92 12.04
CA ASP A 482 -0.06 11.22 10.77
C ASP A 482 -1.10 11.61 9.71
N CYS A 483 -2.37 11.85 10.10
CA CYS A 483 -3.36 12.45 9.18
C CYS A 483 -2.83 13.78 8.62
N ILE A 484 -2.37 14.67 9.52
CA ILE A 484 -1.91 16.01 9.12
C ILE A 484 -0.66 15.90 8.24
N ARG A 485 0.27 14.99 8.56
CA ARG A 485 1.47 14.74 7.74
C ARG A 485 1.10 14.26 6.34
N TYR A 486 0.08 13.40 6.26
CA TYR A 486 -0.42 12.90 4.99
C TYR A 486 -1.01 14.01 4.12
N VAL A 487 -1.94 14.80 4.68
CA VAL A 487 -2.55 15.93 3.97
C VAL A 487 -1.47 16.94 3.56
N LYS A 488 -0.42 17.11 4.37
CA LYS A 488 0.74 17.95 3.98
C LYS A 488 1.50 17.39 2.78
N LYS A 489 1.58 16.06 2.62
CA LYS A 489 2.23 15.41 1.45
C LYS A 489 1.43 15.63 0.16
N SER A 490 0.11 15.86 0.22
CA SER A 490 -0.71 16.16 -0.97
C SER A 490 -0.48 17.56 -1.56
N LYS A 491 0.37 18.39 -0.93
CA LYS A 491 0.76 19.76 -1.34
C LYS A 491 -0.38 20.77 -1.52
N ILE A 492 -1.59 20.47 -1.03
CA ILE A 492 -2.72 21.41 -1.02
C ILE A 492 -2.70 22.20 0.30
N ASN A 493 -1.82 23.20 0.42
CA ASN A 493 -1.58 23.92 1.68
C ASN A 493 -2.86 24.48 2.34
N ILE A 494 -3.82 24.98 1.54
CA ILE A 494 -5.08 25.55 2.06
C ILE A 494 -5.95 24.49 2.75
N GLN A 495 -5.93 23.24 2.26
CA GLN A 495 -6.67 22.15 2.90
C GLN A 495 -5.96 21.63 4.15
N VAL A 496 -4.63 21.69 4.21
CA VAL A 496 -3.85 21.29 5.39
C VAL A 496 -4.19 22.17 6.58
N ASP A 497 -4.19 23.49 6.41
CA ASP A 497 -4.45 24.41 7.52
C ASP A 497 -5.90 24.34 8.00
N ARG A 498 -6.86 24.22 7.08
CA ARG A 498 -8.27 24.00 7.44
C ARG A 498 -8.46 22.69 8.19
N PHE A 499 -7.91 21.59 7.68
CA PHE A 499 -7.98 20.28 8.32
C PHE A 499 -7.31 20.29 9.69
N ARG A 500 -6.14 20.91 9.81
CA ARG A 500 -5.41 21.08 11.06
C ARG A 500 -6.23 21.87 12.08
N ALA A 501 -6.85 22.99 11.67
CA ALA A 501 -7.70 23.79 12.54
C ALA A 501 -8.94 23.01 13.01
N GLU A 502 -9.59 22.28 12.10
CA GLU A 502 -10.73 21.41 12.43
C GLU A 502 -10.33 20.32 13.44
N MET A 503 -9.17 19.69 13.27
CA MET A 503 -8.67 18.67 14.20
C MET A 503 -8.32 19.24 15.58
N VAL A 504 -7.68 20.42 15.62
CA VAL A 504 -7.40 21.10 16.88
C VAL A 504 -8.71 21.42 17.62
N GLU A 505 -9.73 21.89 16.90
CA GLU A 505 -11.02 22.23 17.47
C GLU A 505 -11.78 20.99 17.99
N LEU A 506 -11.72 19.88 17.26
CA LEU A 506 -12.28 18.60 17.70
C LEU A 506 -11.58 18.08 18.96
N ILE A 507 -10.25 18.18 19.04
CA ILE A 507 -9.49 17.79 20.22
C ILE A 507 -9.84 18.69 21.40
N LYS A 508 -9.97 20.01 21.20
CA LYS A 508 -10.38 20.93 22.26
C LYS A 508 -11.75 20.56 22.83
N LYS A 509 -12.75 20.43 21.96
CA LYS A 509 -14.14 20.15 22.35
C LYS A 509 -14.36 18.73 22.88
N GLY A 510 -13.73 17.75 22.26
CA GLY A 510 -13.95 16.33 22.54
C GLY A 510 -13.03 15.75 23.62
N PHE A 511 -11.91 16.40 23.94
CA PHE A 511 -10.95 15.94 24.93
C PHE A 511 -10.60 17.00 25.97
N LEU A 512 -10.07 18.14 25.53
CA LEU A 512 -9.41 19.08 26.43
C LEU A 512 -10.39 19.73 27.40
N PHE A 513 -11.53 20.22 26.92
CA PHE A 513 -12.54 20.83 27.78
C PHE A 513 -13.17 19.83 28.75
N PRO A 514 -13.59 18.61 28.31
CA PRO A 514 -14.03 17.57 29.23
C PRO A 514 -12.98 17.20 30.28
N LEU A 515 -11.70 17.11 29.90
CA LEU A 515 -10.61 16.80 30.80
C LEU A 515 -10.38 17.90 31.84
N CYS A 516 -10.30 19.17 31.44
CA CYS A 516 -10.15 20.27 32.39
C CYS A 516 -11.35 20.32 33.36
N ALA A 517 -12.58 20.11 32.86
CA ALA A 517 -13.77 20.06 33.71
C ALA A 517 -13.74 18.88 34.70
N ALA A 518 -13.25 17.71 34.29
CA ALA A 518 -13.08 16.56 35.17
C ALA A 518 -12.00 16.81 36.24
N ILE A 519 -10.84 17.35 35.86
CA ILE A 519 -9.76 17.72 36.79
C ILE A 519 -10.26 18.77 37.78
N GLU A 520 -10.95 19.81 37.31
CA GLU A 520 -11.52 20.85 38.18
C GLU A 520 -12.52 20.25 39.16
N ASN A 521 -13.44 19.42 38.68
CA ASN A 521 -14.44 18.76 39.51
C ASN A 521 -13.79 17.87 40.57
N ASP A 522 -12.81 17.05 40.18
CA ASP A 522 -12.10 16.15 41.09
C ASP A 522 -11.26 16.93 42.10
N LEU A 523 -10.55 17.99 41.68
CA LEU A 523 -9.83 18.88 42.60
C LEU A 523 -10.79 19.58 43.58
N ARG A 524 -11.99 19.96 43.12
CA ARG A 524 -13.03 20.53 43.98
C ARG A 524 -13.50 19.49 45.00
N ILE A 525 -13.79 18.26 44.60
CA ILE A 525 -14.13 17.16 45.50
C ILE A 525 -12.98 16.93 46.50
N LEU A 526 -11.73 16.84 46.05
CA LEU A 526 -10.55 16.66 46.89
C LEU A 526 -10.39 17.80 47.91
N SER A 527 -10.59 19.06 47.51
CA SER A 527 -10.51 20.21 48.42
C SER A 527 -11.62 20.20 49.48
N HIS A 528 -12.77 19.59 49.19
CA HIS A 528 -13.91 19.46 50.09
C HIS A 528 -13.91 18.13 50.87
N GLN A 529 -12.83 17.33 50.84
CA GLN A 529 -12.71 16.04 51.57
C GLN A 529 -12.92 16.12 53.08
N HIS A 530 -12.87 17.33 53.66
CA HIS A 530 -13.19 17.59 55.05
C HIS A 530 -14.71 17.62 55.33
N LEU A 531 -15.54 17.64 54.29
CA LEU A 531 -16.98 17.38 54.34
C LEU A 531 -17.22 15.90 54.02
N VAL A 532 -18.31 15.31 54.50
CA VAL A 532 -18.63 13.89 54.27
C VAL A 532 -18.87 13.66 52.77
N ILE A 533 -17.86 13.22 52.05
CA ILE A 533 -17.92 12.85 50.63
C ILE A 533 -18.11 11.33 50.54
N ASP A 534 -19.06 10.90 49.73
CA ASP A 534 -19.29 9.48 49.43
C ASP A 534 -18.04 8.90 48.75
N GLU A 535 -17.61 7.70 49.13
CA GLU A 535 -16.42 7.05 48.53
C GLU A 535 -16.54 6.89 47.02
N ARG A 536 -17.76 6.85 46.48
CA ARG A 536 -18.07 6.75 45.05
C ARG A 536 -17.71 8.00 44.25
N ASP A 537 -17.58 9.16 44.92
CA ASP A 537 -17.26 10.44 44.28
C ASP A 537 -15.75 10.73 44.27
N LYS A 538 -14.93 9.88 44.92
CA LYS A 538 -13.47 10.04 44.90
C LYS A 538 -12.91 9.58 43.54
N PRO A 539 -11.96 10.33 42.94
CA PRO A 539 -11.26 9.88 41.75
C PRO A 539 -10.47 8.61 42.05
N SER A 540 -10.39 7.69 41.08
CA SER A 540 -9.61 6.47 41.19
C SER A 540 -8.10 6.77 41.18
N GLU A 541 -7.30 5.82 41.68
CA GLU A 541 -5.83 5.96 41.69
C GLU A 541 -5.26 6.08 40.26
N GLU A 542 -5.84 5.35 39.30
CA GLU A 542 -5.48 5.44 37.88
C GLU A 542 -5.77 6.83 37.30
N GLN A 543 -6.90 7.45 37.68
CA GLN A 543 -7.26 8.81 37.24
C GLN A 543 -6.27 9.85 37.77
N LEU A 544 -5.90 9.74 39.05
CA LEU A 544 -4.94 10.62 39.68
C LEU A 544 -3.55 10.50 39.04
N GLU A 545 -3.10 9.27 38.74
CA GLU A 545 -1.80 9.05 38.12
C GLU A 545 -1.75 9.62 36.70
N PHE A 546 -2.84 9.48 35.94
CA PHE A 546 -2.97 10.12 34.64
C PHE A 546 -2.98 11.64 34.69
N TYR A 547 -3.68 12.25 35.66
CA TYR A 547 -3.65 13.69 35.84
C TYR A 547 -2.23 14.19 36.11
N LYS A 548 -1.46 13.46 36.93
CA LYS A 548 -0.04 13.77 37.15
C LYS A 548 0.75 13.65 35.85
N GLU A 549 0.58 12.57 35.10
CA GLU A 549 1.31 12.36 33.84
C GLU A 549 1.05 13.50 32.84
N ILE A 550 -0.22 13.92 32.70
CA ILE A 550 -0.61 15.02 31.83
C ILE A 550 -0.09 16.38 32.32
N LEU A 551 -0.04 16.60 33.63
CA LEU A 551 0.48 17.86 34.19
C LEU A 551 2.02 17.92 34.10
N ILE A 552 2.70 16.78 34.12
CA ILE A 552 4.16 16.68 33.94
C ILE A 552 4.54 16.93 32.48
N ASP A 553 3.79 16.41 31.52
CA ASP A 553 3.98 16.62 30.08
C ASP A 553 2.72 17.25 29.44
N PRO A 554 2.47 18.56 29.67
CA PRO A 554 1.23 19.23 29.26
C PRO A 554 1.18 19.52 27.77
N GLU A 555 2.18 19.13 26.98
CA GLU A 555 2.28 19.50 25.58
C GLU A 555 1.72 18.42 24.65
N ILE A 556 0.52 18.66 24.12
CA ILE A 556 0.01 17.86 23.01
C ILE A 556 0.57 18.41 21.70
N ARG A 557 1.43 17.63 21.06
CA ARG A 557 2.07 18.00 19.78
C ARG A 557 1.26 17.48 18.60
N LEU A 558 0.73 18.39 17.79
CA LEU A 558 0.02 18.11 16.54
C LEU A 558 0.72 18.80 15.37
N LEU A 559 1.64 18.08 14.73
CA LEU A 559 2.46 18.52 13.58
C LEU A 559 2.73 20.04 13.53
N GLY A 560 3.57 20.53 14.44
CA GLY A 560 3.97 21.94 14.53
C GLY A 560 2.99 22.85 15.28
N VAL A 561 1.85 22.36 15.77
CA VAL A 561 1.09 23.01 16.87
C VAL A 561 1.52 22.33 18.16
N VAL A 562 1.79 23.13 19.18
CA VAL A 562 1.87 22.67 20.56
C VAL A 562 0.61 23.18 21.24
N ILE A 563 -0.27 22.28 21.67
CA ILE A 563 -1.39 22.62 22.54
C ILE A 563 -0.90 22.39 23.96
N ASN A 564 -0.77 23.48 24.73
CA ASN A 564 -0.40 23.39 26.12
C ASN A 564 -1.67 23.23 26.97
N ILE A 565 -1.79 22.07 27.63
CA ILE A 565 -2.90 21.71 28.51
C ILE A 565 -2.92 22.62 29.74
N SER A 566 -1.76 22.93 30.33
CA SER A 566 -1.68 23.76 31.55
C SER A 566 -2.15 25.19 31.29
N GLY A 567 -1.82 25.77 30.13
CA GLY A 567 -2.34 27.08 29.73
C GLY A 567 -3.84 27.10 29.39
N SER A 568 -4.43 25.93 29.11
CA SER A 568 -5.85 25.81 28.71
C SER A 568 -6.79 25.51 29.89
N CYS A 569 -6.28 24.91 30.98
CA CYS A 569 -7.05 24.69 32.21
C CYS A 569 -6.95 25.86 33.22
N CYS A 570 -6.20 26.94 32.91
CA CYS A 570 -6.08 28.14 33.74
C CYS A 570 -7.09 29.26 33.40
N VAL A 571 -8.20 28.94 32.71
CA VAL A 571 -9.29 29.88 32.40
C VAL A 571 -10.50 29.59 33.26
#